data_AF-A0A3N5RGL2-F1
#
_entry.id   AF-A0A3N5RGL2-F1
#
_cell.length_a   1.000
_cell.length_b   1.000
_cell.length_c   1.000
_cell.angle_alpha   90.00
_cell.angle_beta   90.00
_cell.angle_gamma   90.00
#
_symmetry.space_group_name_H-M   'P 1'
#
loop_
_entity.id
_entity.type
_entity.pdbx_description
1 polymer ?
#
loop_
_entity_poly.entity_id
_entity_poly.type
_entity_poly.pdbx_seq_one_letter_code
_entity_poly.pdbx_strand_id
1 'polypeptide(L)'
;PNGSIERRCLEAKRRSVYSLFVAQSIHRKAGLLMRDLLLNETHFTFDLGLAMTGDPGLLILSRLIELDGITFTGGAALPLGHLPEQDAADFLRDLLPVFPHNDRGIIEPATAIRLALENVTPANASFGDSLAFRIRDLKSPGFIPRPTTPRNAPCPCGSGRKFKNCCADRDK
;
A
#
# COMPACT_ATOMS: atom_id res chain seq x y z
N PRO A 1 -8.20 -18.03 -21.94
CA PRO A 1 -9.56 -17.87 -22.49
C PRO A 1 -10.21 -16.59 -21.93
N ASN A 2 -11.07 -15.89 -22.69
CA ASN A 2 -11.88 -14.82 -22.13
C ASN A 2 -12.81 -15.41 -21.06
N GLY A 3 -12.86 -14.79 -19.87
CA GLY A 3 -13.66 -15.25 -18.74
C GLY A 3 -13.04 -16.36 -17.87
N SER A 4 -11.82 -16.83 -18.16
CA SER A 4 -11.16 -17.82 -17.29
C SER A 4 -10.86 -17.25 -15.90
N ILE A 5 -10.74 -18.12 -14.90
CA ILE A 5 -10.43 -17.73 -13.51
C ILE A 5 -9.11 -16.97 -13.46
N GLU A 6 -8.09 -17.41 -14.20
CA GLU A 6 -6.78 -16.76 -14.25
C GLU A 6 -6.89 -15.34 -14.80
N ARG A 7 -7.72 -15.13 -15.83
CA ARG A 7 -7.95 -13.79 -16.40
C ARG A 7 -8.66 -12.88 -15.39
N ARG A 8 -9.66 -13.40 -14.67
CA ARG A 8 -10.39 -12.66 -13.63
C ARG A 8 -9.48 -12.31 -12.45
N CYS A 9 -8.69 -13.26 -11.97
CA CYS A 9 -7.67 -13.04 -10.95
C CYS A 9 -6.64 -11.99 -11.38
N LEU A 10 -6.17 -12.06 -12.62
CA LEU A 10 -5.23 -11.07 -13.15
C LEU A 10 -5.86 -9.67 -13.20
N GLU A 11 -7.10 -9.57 -13.67
CA GLU A 11 -7.78 -8.28 -13.76
C GLU A 11 -8.11 -7.72 -12.37
N ALA A 12 -8.54 -8.55 -11.43
CA ALA A 12 -8.71 -8.20 -10.02
C ALA A 12 -7.40 -7.69 -9.42
N LYS A 13 -6.27 -8.37 -9.68
CA LYS A 13 -4.94 -7.88 -9.26
C LYS A 13 -4.56 -6.55 -9.92
N ARG A 14 -4.90 -6.33 -11.20
CA ARG A 14 -4.62 -5.06 -11.89
C ARG A 14 -5.45 -3.90 -11.34
N ARG A 15 -6.66 -4.17 -10.85
CA ARG A 15 -7.57 -3.18 -10.25
C ARG A 15 -7.39 -3.03 -8.74
N SER A 16 -6.61 -3.90 -8.12
CA SER A 16 -6.39 -3.89 -6.67
C SER A 16 -5.90 -2.53 -6.19
N VAL A 17 -6.38 -2.14 -5.02
CA VAL A 17 -6.01 -0.88 -4.37
C VAL A 17 -4.91 -1.19 -3.37
N TYR A 18 -3.84 -0.39 -3.39
CA TYR A 18 -2.85 -0.37 -2.33
C TYR A 18 -3.11 0.88 -1.50
N SER A 19 -3.44 0.70 -0.23
CA SER A 19 -3.84 1.82 0.66
C SER A 19 -3.43 1.56 2.11
N LEU A 20 -3.71 2.56 2.94
CA LEU A 20 -3.63 2.50 4.39
C LEU A 20 -4.98 2.10 4.95
N PHE A 21 -4.99 1.03 5.72
CA PHE A 21 -6.19 0.47 6.30
C PHE A 21 -6.09 0.45 7.82
N VAL A 22 -7.17 0.84 8.48
CA VAL A 22 -7.34 0.60 9.91
C VAL A 22 -8.41 -0.48 10.11
N ALA A 23 -8.11 -1.48 10.94
CA ALA A 23 -9.10 -2.48 11.34
C ALA A 23 -10.09 -1.84 12.33
N GLN A 24 -11.37 -1.70 11.94
CA GLN A 24 -12.41 -1.17 12.83
C GLN A 24 -12.96 -2.26 13.76
N SER A 25 -13.19 -3.45 13.21
CA SER A 25 -13.65 -4.61 13.98
C SER A 25 -13.02 -5.90 13.46
N ILE A 26 -12.83 -6.86 14.37
CA ILE A 26 -12.28 -8.18 14.05
C ILE A 26 -13.36 -9.24 14.27
N HIS A 27 -13.63 -10.01 13.22
CA HIS A 27 -14.54 -11.15 13.26
C HIS A 27 -13.70 -12.42 13.24
N ARG A 28 -13.33 -12.91 14.44
CA ARG A 28 -12.48 -14.10 14.61
C ARG A 28 -13.03 -15.25 13.76
N LYS A 29 -12.16 -15.90 12.98
CA LYS A 29 -12.47 -16.99 12.03
C LYS A 29 -13.23 -16.60 10.75
N ALA A 30 -13.50 -15.32 10.49
CA ALA A 30 -14.14 -14.86 9.26
C ALA A 30 -13.30 -13.81 8.52
N GLY A 31 -12.91 -12.74 9.21
CA GLY A 31 -12.26 -11.59 8.58
C GLY A 31 -12.25 -10.37 9.49
N LEU A 32 -12.05 -9.21 8.89
CA LEU A 32 -12.00 -7.92 9.59
C LEU A 32 -12.69 -6.85 8.76
N LEU A 33 -13.37 -5.94 9.45
CA LEU A 33 -13.88 -4.72 8.83
C LEU A 33 -12.74 -3.72 8.79
N MET A 34 -12.30 -3.36 7.59
CA MET A 34 -11.21 -2.42 7.38
C MET A 34 -11.72 -1.14 6.75
N ARG A 35 -11.30 0.00 7.30
CA ARG A 35 -11.52 1.30 6.70
C ARG A 35 -10.27 1.72 5.94
N ASP A 36 -10.42 1.97 4.65
CA ASP A 36 -9.45 2.68 3.83
C ASP A 36 -9.40 4.14 4.29
N LEU A 37 -8.24 4.56 4.80
CA LEU A 37 -8.07 5.91 5.33
C LEU A 37 -7.96 6.97 4.22
N LEU A 38 -7.50 6.60 3.02
CA LEU A 38 -7.35 7.55 1.92
C LEU A 38 -8.66 7.72 1.14
N LEU A 39 -9.37 6.62 0.90
CA LEU A 39 -10.64 6.63 0.17
C LEU A 39 -11.85 6.86 1.08
N ASN A 40 -11.66 6.71 2.39
CA ASN A 40 -12.74 6.75 3.36
C ASN A 40 -13.86 5.72 3.07
N GLU A 41 -13.46 4.57 2.53
CA GLU A 41 -14.34 3.44 2.23
C GLU A 41 -14.11 2.33 3.26
N THR A 42 -15.16 1.55 3.54
CA THR A 42 -15.07 0.43 4.47
C THR A 42 -15.32 -0.88 3.73
N HIS A 43 -14.44 -1.85 3.93
CA HIS A 43 -14.47 -3.16 3.29
C HIS A 43 -14.45 -4.27 4.32
N PHE A 44 -15.35 -5.24 4.21
CA PHE A 44 -15.18 -6.50 4.91
C PHE A 44 -14.14 -7.34 4.18
N THR A 45 -13.01 -7.60 4.83
CA THR A 45 -11.87 -8.27 4.23
C THR A 45 -11.68 -9.65 4.84
N PHE A 46 -11.64 -10.66 3.98
CA PHE A 46 -11.32 -12.03 4.34
C PHE A 46 -9.81 -12.22 4.41
N ASP A 47 -9.28 -12.21 5.62
CA ASP A 47 -7.90 -12.59 5.92
C ASP A 47 -7.88 -13.27 7.29
N LEU A 48 -7.71 -14.59 7.30
CA LEU A 48 -7.73 -15.35 8.54
C LEU A 48 -6.50 -15.05 9.40
N GLY A 49 -5.35 -14.75 8.80
CA GLY A 49 -4.14 -14.41 9.54
C GLY A 49 -4.37 -13.14 10.34
N LEU A 50 -4.76 -12.07 9.66
CA LEU A 50 -5.09 -10.79 10.31
C LEU A 50 -6.30 -10.92 11.25
N ALA A 51 -7.30 -11.73 10.92
CA ALA A 51 -8.45 -11.94 11.81
C ALA A 51 -8.06 -12.66 13.10
N MET A 52 -7.00 -13.46 13.10
CA MET A 52 -6.55 -14.21 14.27
C MET A 52 -5.50 -13.45 15.09
N THR A 53 -4.68 -12.60 14.47
CA THR A 53 -3.58 -11.90 15.14
C THR A 53 -3.79 -10.40 15.31
N GLY A 54 -4.69 -9.79 14.54
CA GLY A 54 -4.99 -8.37 14.62
C GLY A 54 -6.01 -8.04 15.69
N ASP A 55 -6.06 -6.75 16.04
CA ASP A 55 -7.02 -6.16 16.96
C ASP A 55 -7.64 -4.89 16.34
N PRO A 56 -8.81 -4.42 16.81
CA PRO A 56 -9.34 -3.12 16.42
C PRO A 56 -8.29 -2.03 16.59
N GLY A 57 -8.22 -1.07 15.67
CA GLY A 57 -7.18 -0.04 15.60
C GLY A 57 -5.90 -0.47 14.91
N LEU A 58 -5.70 -1.75 14.55
CA LEU A 58 -4.53 -2.17 13.78
C LEU A 58 -4.43 -1.38 12.46
N LEU A 59 -3.34 -0.63 12.31
CA LEU A 59 -3.00 0.13 11.12
C LEU A 59 -2.07 -0.70 10.25
N ILE A 60 -2.46 -0.92 8.99
CA ILE A 60 -1.66 -1.65 8.01
C ILE A 60 -1.57 -0.89 6.69
N LEU A 61 -0.43 -1.03 6.03
CA LEU A 61 -0.28 -0.73 4.62
C LEU A 61 -0.39 -2.04 3.84
N SER A 62 -1.40 -2.17 2.99
CA SER A 62 -1.70 -3.44 2.33
C SER A 62 -2.34 -3.24 0.96
N ARG A 63 -2.45 -4.34 0.22
CA ARG A 63 -3.25 -4.43 -1.00
C ARG A 63 -4.58 -5.08 -0.69
N LEU A 64 -5.68 -4.49 -1.15
CA LEU A 64 -6.97 -5.16 -1.25
C LEU A 64 -7.25 -5.61 -2.68
N ILE A 65 -7.57 -6.88 -2.81
CA ILE A 65 -7.99 -7.50 -4.06
C ILE A 65 -9.47 -7.83 -3.88
N GLU A 66 -10.30 -7.33 -4.80
CA GLU A 66 -11.69 -7.73 -4.92
C GLU A 66 -11.84 -8.69 -6.10
N LEU A 67 -12.36 -9.88 -5.81
CA LEU A 67 -12.69 -10.88 -6.81
C LEU A 67 -14.08 -11.43 -6.51
N ASP A 68 -15.01 -11.23 -7.43
CA ASP A 68 -16.37 -11.77 -7.35
C ASP A 68 -17.13 -11.37 -6.07
N GLY A 69 -16.97 -10.12 -5.62
CA GLY A 69 -17.58 -9.60 -4.39
C GLY A 69 -16.91 -10.08 -3.10
N ILE A 70 -15.79 -10.80 -3.19
CA ILE A 70 -14.97 -11.18 -2.05
C ILE A 70 -13.73 -10.29 -2.04
N THR A 71 -13.56 -9.53 -0.96
CA THR A 71 -12.38 -8.71 -0.72
C THR A 71 -11.41 -9.43 0.19
N PHE A 72 -10.14 -9.50 -0.19
CA PHE A 72 -9.09 -10.12 0.62
C PHE A 72 -7.78 -9.38 0.45
N THR A 73 -6.86 -9.59 1.38
CA THR A 73 -5.52 -8.99 1.30
C THR A 73 -4.68 -9.70 0.25
N GLY A 74 -3.81 -8.94 -0.42
CA GLY A 74 -2.89 -9.46 -1.42
C GLY A 74 -1.43 -9.16 -1.10
N GLY A 75 -0.56 -10.17 -1.20
CA GLY A 75 0.87 -9.98 -0.95
C GLY A 75 1.18 -9.88 0.54
N ALA A 76 2.10 -9.00 0.93
CA ALA A 76 2.48 -8.80 2.32
C ALA A 76 1.82 -7.52 2.86
N ALA A 77 1.03 -7.67 3.92
CA ALA A 77 0.58 -6.54 4.73
C ALA A 77 1.75 -6.07 5.60
N LEU A 78 2.02 -4.77 5.57
CA LEU A 78 3.02 -4.14 6.44
C LEU A 78 2.29 -3.51 7.62
N PRO A 79 2.38 -4.09 8.83
CA PRO A 79 1.81 -3.45 10.02
C PRO A 79 2.57 -2.16 10.33
N LEU A 80 1.83 -1.10 10.65
CA LEU A 80 2.36 0.23 11.00
C LEU A 80 1.99 0.64 12.43
N GLY A 81 1.44 -0.27 13.21
CA GLY A 81 1.07 -0.05 14.61
C GLY A 81 -0.42 -0.02 14.84
N HIS A 82 -0.82 0.78 15.83
CA HIS A 82 -2.20 0.91 16.26
C HIS A 82 -2.62 2.39 16.18
N LEU A 83 -3.73 2.64 15.49
CA LEU A 83 -4.34 3.94 15.30
C LEU A 83 -5.77 3.91 15.85
N PRO A 84 -6.02 4.52 17.01
CA PRO A 84 -7.37 4.69 17.53
C PRO A 84 -8.25 5.46 16.54
N GLU A 85 -9.52 5.10 16.43
CA GLU A 85 -10.44 5.68 15.44
C GLU A 85 -10.57 7.21 15.58
N GLN A 86 -10.55 7.71 16.83
CA GLN A 86 -10.61 9.14 17.14
C GLN A 86 -9.41 9.94 16.61
N ASP A 87 -8.26 9.29 16.41
CA ASP A 87 -7.01 9.93 15.99
C ASP A 87 -6.83 9.87 14.47
N ALA A 88 -7.69 9.13 13.75
CA ALA A 88 -7.53 8.88 12.32
C ALA A 88 -7.56 10.16 11.47
N ALA A 89 -8.40 11.14 11.84
CA ALA A 89 -8.51 12.39 11.11
C ALA A 89 -7.22 13.24 11.22
N ASP A 90 -6.65 13.33 12.41
CA ASP A 90 -5.42 14.08 12.64
C ASP A 90 -4.21 13.35 12.05
N PHE A 91 -4.18 12.02 12.17
CA PHE A 91 -3.21 11.18 11.49
C PHE A 91 -3.19 11.42 9.97
N LEU A 92 -4.36 11.43 9.33
CA LEU A 92 -4.46 11.67 7.88
C LEU A 92 -4.04 13.10 7.50
N ARG A 93 -4.43 14.09 8.29
CA ARG A 93 -4.06 15.49 8.08
C ARG A 93 -2.54 15.67 8.04
N ASP A 94 -1.83 14.97 8.92
CA ASP A 94 -0.38 15.04 9.02
C ASP A 94 0.32 14.14 7.98
N LEU A 95 -0.31 13.03 7.59
CA LEU A 95 0.26 12.04 6.67
C LEU A 95 0.10 12.41 5.18
N LEU A 96 -1.09 12.88 4.77
CA LEU A 96 -1.42 13.16 3.37
C LEU A 96 -0.40 14.07 2.67
N PRO A 97 0.16 15.13 3.30
CA PRO A 97 1.15 15.99 2.65
C PRO A 97 2.45 15.29 2.24
N VAL A 98 2.79 14.16 2.86
CA VAL A 98 4.07 13.46 2.66
C VAL A 98 3.92 12.05 2.07
N PHE A 99 2.72 11.47 2.14
CA PHE A 99 2.47 10.12 1.66
C PHE A 99 2.11 10.12 0.17
N PRO A 100 2.77 9.30 -0.66
CA PRO A 100 2.52 9.27 -2.10
C PRO A 100 1.13 8.70 -2.41
N HIS A 101 0.21 9.55 -2.83
CA HIS A 101 -1.13 9.14 -3.27
C HIS A 101 -1.49 9.88 -4.57
N ASN A 102 -2.37 9.31 -5.37
CA ASN A 102 -3.00 10.01 -6.48
C ASN A 102 -4.43 10.41 -6.13
N ASP A 103 -5.10 11.13 -7.03
CA ASP A 103 -6.50 11.59 -6.85
C ASP A 103 -7.51 10.44 -6.64
N ARG A 104 -7.10 9.19 -6.89
CA ARG A 104 -7.90 7.98 -6.67
C ARG A 104 -7.52 7.24 -5.38
N GLY A 105 -6.75 7.86 -4.48
CA GLY A 105 -6.25 7.23 -3.26
C GLY A 105 -5.29 6.04 -3.50
N ILE A 106 -4.86 5.80 -4.75
CA ILE A 106 -3.97 4.69 -5.06
C ILE A 106 -2.56 5.10 -4.72
N ILE A 107 -1.94 4.29 -3.88
CA ILE A 107 -0.58 4.47 -3.43
C ILE A 107 0.35 3.65 -4.33
N GLU A 108 1.45 4.24 -4.80
CA GLU A 108 2.52 3.48 -5.46
C GLU A 108 3.19 2.58 -4.41
N PRO A 109 3.06 1.23 -4.51
CA PRO A 109 3.41 0.36 -3.40
C PRO A 109 4.87 0.43 -2.98
N ALA A 110 5.81 0.56 -3.94
CA ALA A 110 7.23 0.54 -3.62
C ALA A 110 7.63 1.79 -2.81
N THR A 111 7.12 2.95 -3.19
CA THR A 111 7.38 4.23 -2.51
C THR A 111 6.76 4.22 -1.11
N ALA A 112 5.55 3.68 -0.99
CA ALA A 112 4.85 3.58 0.30
C ALA A 112 5.55 2.66 1.29
N ILE A 113 5.90 1.45 0.83
CA ILE A 113 6.62 0.47 1.64
C ILE A 113 7.96 1.05 2.06
N ARG A 114 8.67 1.69 1.14
CA ARG A 114 9.95 2.33 1.45
C ARG A 114 9.81 3.42 2.50
N LEU A 115 8.86 4.34 2.33
CA LEU A 115 8.60 5.39 3.29
C LEU A 115 8.21 4.80 4.66
N ALA A 116 7.39 3.76 4.67
CA ALA A 116 7.06 3.06 5.91
C ALA A 116 8.31 2.48 6.58
N LEU A 117 9.14 1.73 5.85
CA LEU A 117 10.35 1.11 6.40
C LEU A 117 11.41 2.11 6.85
N GLU A 118 11.57 3.24 6.16
CA GLU A 118 12.53 4.29 6.55
C GLU A 118 12.11 5.02 7.84
N ASN A 119 10.84 4.96 8.21
CA ASN A 119 10.26 5.71 9.33
C ASN A 119 9.68 4.80 10.44
N VAL A 120 9.70 3.48 10.25
CA VAL A 120 9.49 2.49 11.30
C VAL A 120 10.82 2.27 12.03
N THR A 121 10.91 2.69 13.30
CA THR A 121 12.11 2.48 14.11
C THR A 121 12.12 1.08 14.76
N PRO A 122 13.25 0.35 14.75
CA PRO A 122 13.35 -0.99 15.36
C PRO A 122 13.14 -1.03 16.88
N ALA A 123 13.14 0.12 17.54
CA ALA A 123 12.99 0.23 19.00
C ALA A 123 11.63 -0.28 19.53
N ASN A 124 10.64 -0.49 18.66
CA ASN A 124 9.31 -1.00 18.99
C ASN A 124 8.94 -2.25 18.17
N ALA A 125 9.93 -3.00 17.69
CA ALA A 125 9.74 -4.19 16.84
C ALA A 125 9.72 -5.50 17.64
N SER A 126 9.25 -5.49 18.89
CA SER A 126 8.74 -6.71 19.52
C SER A 126 7.42 -7.02 18.84
N PHE A 127 7.29 -8.23 18.29
CA PHE A 127 6.07 -8.76 17.70
C PHE A 127 5.02 -8.89 18.83
N GLY A 128 4.39 -7.78 19.20
CA GLY A 128 3.56 -7.64 20.39
C GLY A 128 3.45 -6.21 20.93
N ASP A 129 4.48 -5.38 20.79
CA ASP A 129 4.37 -3.94 21.05
C ASP A 129 4.13 -3.21 19.73
N SER A 130 3.21 -2.25 19.75
CA SER A 130 2.80 -1.51 18.56
C SER A 130 4.02 -0.93 17.84
N LEU A 131 4.25 -1.35 16.60
CA LEU A 131 5.16 -0.68 15.67
C LEU A 131 4.78 0.81 15.67
N ALA A 132 5.50 1.65 16.41
CA ALA A 132 5.10 3.05 16.54
C ALA A 132 5.55 3.81 15.28
N PHE A 133 4.76 3.71 14.21
CA PHE A 133 4.90 4.60 13.07
C PHE A 133 4.55 6.02 13.55
N ARG A 134 5.58 6.80 13.85
CA ARG A 134 5.41 8.21 14.26
C ARG A 134 5.54 9.09 13.04
N ILE A 135 4.45 9.78 12.69
CA ILE A 135 4.45 10.77 11.61
C ILE A 135 5.53 11.84 11.79
N ARG A 136 5.89 12.19 13.04
CA ARG A 136 6.96 13.16 13.32
C ARG A 136 8.35 12.74 12.85
N ASP A 137 8.54 11.44 12.61
CA ASP A 137 9.80 10.90 12.08
C ASP A 137 9.79 10.80 10.55
N LEU A 138 8.64 10.99 9.89
CA LEU A 138 8.51 11.01 8.42
C LEU A 138 9.42 12.08 7.85
N LYS A 139 10.61 11.65 7.41
CA LYS A 139 11.40 12.44 6.49
C LYS A 139 10.58 12.54 5.22
N SER A 140 10.10 13.75 4.92
CA SER A 140 9.48 14.08 3.63
C SER A 140 10.30 13.37 2.56
N PRO A 141 9.69 12.53 1.69
CA PRO A 141 10.44 11.69 0.76
C PRO A 141 11.31 12.63 -0.05
N GLY A 142 12.59 12.74 0.34
CA GLY A 142 13.54 13.57 -0.35
C GLY A 142 13.48 13.07 -1.76
N PHE A 143 13.07 13.93 -2.70
CA PHE A 143 12.85 13.56 -4.10
C PHE A 143 14.00 12.66 -4.52
N ILE A 144 13.73 11.37 -4.64
CA ILE A 144 14.73 10.43 -5.10
C ILE A 144 14.59 10.55 -6.60
N PRO A 145 15.50 11.28 -7.28
CA PRO A 145 15.43 11.33 -8.72
C PRO A 145 15.38 9.88 -9.19
N ARG A 146 14.32 9.53 -9.94
CA ARG A 146 14.27 8.24 -10.65
C ARG A 146 15.65 8.06 -11.26
N PRO A 147 16.34 6.91 -11.05
CA PRO A 147 17.65 6.71 -11.63
C PRO A 147 17.53 7.01 -13.12
N THR A 148 18.14 8.12 -13.53
CA THR A 148 17.97 8.64 -14.89
C THR A 148 18.68 7.64 -15.77
N THR A 149 17.90 6.85 -16.52
CA THR A 149 18.48 5.91 -17.48
C THR A 149 19.36 6.73 -18.42
N PRO A 150 20.68 6.52 -18.46
CA PRO A 150 21.55 7.35 -19.28
C PRO A 150 21.09 7.31 -20.73
N ARG A 151 21.05 8.46 -21.40
CA ARG A 151 20.51 8.60 -22.77
C ARG A 151 21.09 7.58 -23.76
N ASN A 152 22.33 7.15 -23.58
CA ASN A 152 23.02 6.20 -24.45
C ASN A 152 22.97 4.74 -23.95
N ALA A 153 22.41 4.45 -22.77
CA ALA A 153 22.27 3.08 -22.26
C ALA A 153 21.22 2.28 -23.05
N PRO A 154 21.28 0.94 -23.04
CA PRO A 154 20.22 0.08 -23.58
C PRO A 154 18.86 0.43 -22.94
N CYS A 155 17.81 0.48 -23.74
CA CYS A 155 16.48 0.86 -23.27
C CYS A 155 15.87 -0.25 -22.40
N PRO A 156 15.34 0.08 -21.20
CA PRO A 156 14.83 -0.92 -20.25
C PRO A 156 13.56 -1.66 -20.73
N CYS A 157 12.91 -1.19 -21.81
CA CYS A 157 11.78 -1.90 -22.43
C CYS A 157 12.18 -3.14 -23.24
N GLY A 158 13.48 -3.47 -23.30
CA GLY A 158 13.98 -4.67 -24.00
C GLY A 158 14.06 -4.54 -25.52
N SER A 159 13.93 -3.33 -26.07
CA SER A 159 13.93 -3.11 -27.53
C SER A 159 15.29 -3.22 -28.21
N GLY A 160 16.38 -3.38 -27.45
CA GLY A 160 17.77 -3.36 -27.96
C GLY A 160 18.28 -1.99 -28.42
N ARG A 161 17.44 -0.94 -28.43
CA ARG A 161 17.81 0.43 -28.84
C ARG A 161 18.37 1.23 -27.66
N LYS A 162 19.14 2.29 -27.97
CA LYS A 162 19.56 3.30 -26.97
C LYS A 162 18.33 4.02 -26.41
N PHE A 163 18.30 4.28 -25.09
CA PHE A 163 17.17 4.88 -24.39
C PHE A 163 16.67 6.18 -25.05
N LYS A 164 17.59 7.05 -25.49
CA LYS A 164 17.28 8.31 -26.16
C LYS A 164 16.53 8.18 -27.49
N ASN A 165 16.60 7.03 -28.15
CA ASN A 165 15.96 6.76 -29.45
C ASN A 165 14.77 5.80 -29.29
N CYS A 166 14.24 5.66 -28.07
CA CYS A 166 13.16 4.74 -27.76
C CYS A 166 12.18 5.39 -26.79
N CYS A 167 12.13 4.95 -25.53
CA CYS A 167 11.16 5.45 -24.56
C CYS A 167 11.35 6.94 -24.23
N ALA A 168 12.58 7.47 -24.29
CA ALA A 168 12.82 8.89 -23.99
C ALA A 168 12.17 9.86 -24.98
N ASP A 169 11.92 9.44 -26.22
CA ASP A 169 11.22 10.25 -27.24
C ASP A 169 9.70 10.04 -27.20
N ARG A 170 9.20 9.01 -26.50
CA ARG A 170 7.76 8.74 -26.32
C ARG A 170 7.15 9.48 -25.14
N ASP A 171 7.97 9.98 -24.23
CA ASP A 171 7.58 10.77 -23.05
C ASP A 171 7.61 12.29 -23.32
N LYS A 172 7.68 12.71 -24.58
CA LYS A 172 7.54 14.12 -25.01
C LYS A 172 6.10 14.47 -25.34
#